data_AF-A0A9P0L1D8-F1
#
_entry.id   AF-A0A9P0L1D8-F1
#
_cell.length_a   1.000
_cell.length_b   1.000
_cell.length_c   1.000
_cell.angle_alpha   90.00
_cell.angle_beta   90.00
_cell.angle_gamma   90.00
#
_symmetry.space_group_name_H-M   'P 1'
#
loop_
_entity.id
_entity.type
_entity.pdbx_description
1 polymer ?
#
loop_
_entity_poly.entity_id
_entity_poly.type
_entity_poly.pdbx_seq_one_letter_code
_entity_poly.pdbx_strand_id
1 'polypeptide(L)'
;MAGQTSGPGNIAVPTIEQISADRITELAEKYWAPHSKEKHLDFDPNVIEDIYMQDIRGSNFSIRRIMVLEFSQYLENYLWPNYKPGASYSHMLSIVIMVNEKFRERVQVWQAFRKLDEHFPDFFQQVLRACFEDELLINLREQTSLLFFLNHCFNSMEEALCRDQVKRLVSLSMWISLQPARREYEFRKYPKWKKYWKAIQRKDKPEQMEMLTWERTFLHRLMLKFLSILDTITVDGICPNDKIHYCERFLELLIDLEALLPTRRFFNTVLDDCHLVVRCQLSALIKRPEGHLFSQSLISGRVNILQN
;
A
#
# COMPACT_ATOMS: atom_id res chain seq x y z
N MET A 1 37.33 22.79 -11.70
CA MET A 1 37.47 21.59 -10.85
C MET A 1 36.12 20.92 -10.82
N ALA A 2 36.01 19.75 -11.44
CA ALA A 2 34.81 18.92 -11.41
C ALA A 2 34.85 18.02 -10.17
N GLY A 3 33.69 17.74 -9.58
CA GLY A 3 33.49 16.73 -8.56
C GLY A 3 32.48 17.18 -7.49
N GLN A 4 31.46 16.41 -7.09
CA GLN A 4 31.03 15.07 -7.46
C GLN A 4 29.52 15.02 -7.20
N THR A 5 28.74 14.54 -8.17
CA THR A 5 27.34 14.17 -7.98
C THR A 5 27.29 12.78 -7.35
N SER A 6 26.77 12.66 -6.13
CA SER A 6 26.52 11.38 -5.47
C SER A 6 25.39 10.63 -6.17
N GLY A 7 25.72 9.54 -6.87
CA GLY A 7 24.75 8.58 -7.40
C GLY A 7 24.11 7.72 -6.31
N PRO A 8 23.08 6.91 -6.65
CA PRO A 8 22.43 6.04 -5.69
C PRO A 8 23.42 4.99 -5.19
N GLY A 9 23.65 4.96 -3.88
CA GLY A 9 24.56 4.00 -3.27
C GLY A 9 24.07 2.57 -3.48
N ASN A 10 24.93 1.71 -4.03
CA ASN A 10 24.74 0.26 -4.03
C ASN A 10 24.57 -0.19 -2.57
N ILE A 11 23.37 -0.61 -2.19
CA ILE A 11 23.10 -1.18 -0.87
C ILE A 11 23.74 -2.56 -0.86
N ALA A 12 24.85 -2.71 -0.13
CA ALA A 12 25.58 -3.97 -0.05
C ALA A 12 24.75 -5.02 0.70
N VAL A 13 24.53 -6.17 0.05
CA VAL A 13 23.95 -7.36 0.68
C VAL A 13 24.81 -7.73 1.90
N PRO A 14 24.23 -7.94 3.09
CA PRO A 14 25.01 -8.28 4.28
C PRO A 14 25.80 -9.58 4.12
N THR A 15 27.01 -9.64 4.67
CA THR A 15 27.86 -10.85 4.60
C THR A 15 27.34 -11.95 5.52
N ILE A 16 27.70 -13.21 5.25
CA ILE A 16 27.28 -14.37 6.06
C ILE A 16 27.65 -14.19 7.54
N GLU A 17 28.86 -13.71 7.82
CA GLU A 17 29.35 -13.44 9.20
C GLU A 17 28.52 -12.37 9.91
N GLN A 18 28.10 -11.35 9.18
CA GLN A 18 27.24 -10.28 9.68
C GLN A 18 25.80 -10.74 9.93
N ILE A 19 25.31 -11.73 9.17
CA ILE A 19 24.00 -12.33 9.38
C ILE A 19 24.06 -13.24 10.60
N SER A 20 25.09 -14.08 10.74
CA SER A 20 25.20 -15.05 11.86
C SER A 20 25.31 -14.42 13.25
N ALA A 21 25.80 -13.18 13.35
CA ALA A 21 25.90 -12.45 14.62
C ALA A 21 24.72 -11.50 14.89
N ASP A 22 23.72 -11.45 14.01
CA ASP A 22 22.56 -10.57 14.17
C ASP A 22 21.52 -11.21 15.12
N ARG A 23 20.98 -10.41 16.05
CA ARG A 23 19.90 -10.82 16.94
C ARG A 23 18.69 -11.40 16.20
N ILE A 24 18.37 -10.89 15.00
CA ILE A 24 17.27 -11.42 14.17
C ILE A 24 17.55 -12.89 13.82
N THR A 25 18.80 -13.24 13.53
CA THR A 25 19.20 -14.62 13.23
C THR A 25 19.07 -15.51 14.46
N GLU A 26 19.47 -15.04 15.63
CA GLU A 26 19.27 -15.78 16.88
C GLU A 26 17.78 -16.02 17.17
N LEU A 27 16.93 -15.00 16.95
CA LEU A 27 15.48 -15.15 17.06
C LEU A 27 14.93 -16.12 16.01
N ALA A 28 15.40 -16.03 14.77
CA ALA A 28 15.02 -16.94 13.72
C ALA A 28 15.33 -18.38 14.10
N GLU A 29 16.55 -18.67 14.55
CA GLU A 29 16.96 -20.00 14.99
C GLU A 29 16.08 -20.55 16.12
N LYS A 30 15.62 -19.68 17.03
CA LYS A 30 14.76 -20.07 18.15
C LYS A 30 13.30 -20.33 17.76
N TYR A 31 12.80 -19.72 16.68
CA TYR A 31 11.35 -19.67 16.46
C TYR A 31 10.87 -20.08 15.06
N TRP A 32 11.62 -19.84 13.97
CA TRP A 32 11.08 -20.05 12.61
C TRP A 32 12.09 -20.45 11.53
N ALA A 33 13.39 -20.40 11.78
CA ALA A 33 14.40 -20.70 10.76
C ALA A 33 14.28 -22.17 10.31
N PRO A 34 14.28 -22.45 9.00
CA PRO A 34 14.01 -23.80 8.48
C PRO A 34 14.94 -24.89 9.02
N HIS A 35 16.21 -24.55 9.23
CA HIS A 35 17.27 -25.49 9.63
C HIS A 35 17.25 -25.83 11.12
N SER A 36 16.50 -25.10 11.95
CA SER A 36 16.42 -25.31 13.41
C SER A 36 15.06 -25.83 13.87
N LYS A 37 14.22 -26.31 12.94
CA LYS A 37 12.81 -26.67 13.16
C LYS A 37 12.53 -27.57 14.35
N GLU A 38 13.42 -28.51 14.66
CA GLU A 38 13.25 -29.45 15.77
C GLU A 38 13.39 -28.82 17.16
N LYS A 39 13.95 -27.60 17.22
CA LYS A 39 14.25 -26.88 18.47
C LYS A 39 13.44 -25.59 18.61
N HIS A 40 12.46 -25.37 17.73
CA HIS A 40 11.63 -24.17 17.76
C HIS A 40 10.82 -24.12 19.05
N LEU A 41 10.81 -22.94 19.67
CA LEU A 41 9.88 -22.63 20.75
C LEU A 41 8.47 -22.44 20.19
N ASP A 42 7.48 -22.50 21.08
CA ASP A 42 6.10 -22.18 20.74
C ASP A 42 5.97 -20.72 20.26
N PHE A 43 4.95 -20.46 19.45
CA PHE A 43 4.65 -19.12 18.94
C PHE A 43 4.45 -18.13 20.09
N ASP A 44 5.20 -17.03 20.04
CA ASP A 44 5.06 -15.90 20.95
C ASP A 44 4.81 -14.60 20.15
N PRO A 45 3.63 -13.96 20.29
CA PRO A 45 3.32 -12.71 19.60
C PRO A 45 4.23 -11.55 20.03
N ASN A 46 4.84 -11.59 21.23
CA ASN A 46 5.74 -10.53 21.68
C ASN A 46 7.03 -10.48 20.85
N VAL A 47 7.43 -11.60 20.23
CA VAL A 47 8.57 -11.62 19.29
C VAL A 47 8.29 -10.74 18.08
N ILE A 48 7.05 -10.71 17.59
CA ILE A 48 6.65 -9.84 16.48
C ILE A 48 6.66 -8.37 16.91
N GLU A 49 6.09 -8.07 18.08
CA GLU A 49 6.10 -6.70 18.64
C GLU A 49 7.53 -6.19 18.83
N ASP A 50 8.40 -7.02 19.38
CA ASP A 50 9.79 -6.71 19.65
C ASP A 50 10.60 -6.47 18.37
N ILE A 51 10.53 -7.39 17.39
CA ILE A 51 11.17 -7.22 16.08
C ILE A 51 10.64 -5.96 15.40
N TYR A 52 9.33 -5.74 15.43
CA TYR A 52 8.76 -4.57 14.78
C TYR A 52 9.24 -3.27 15.43
N MET A 53 9.18 -3.17 16.75
CA MET A 53 9.55 -1.95 17.48
C MET A 53 11.05 -1.67 17.46
N GLN A 54 11.90 -2.70 17.57
CA GLN A 54 13.35 -2.51 17.66
C GLN A 54 14.03 -2.55 16.28
N ASP A 55 13.64 -3.50 15.44
CA ASP A 55 14.38 -3.87 14.24
C ASP A 55 13.80 -3.32 12.95
N ILE A 56 12.50 -3.06 12.92
CA ILE A 56 11.82 -2.47 11.76
C ILE A 56 11.64 -0.97 11.99
N ARG A 57 10.79 -0.58 12.93
CA ARG A 57 10.46 0.82 13.24
C ARG A 57 11.64 1.52 13.94
N GLY A 58 12.22 0.89 14.96
CA GLY A 58 13.35 1.44 15.73
C GLY A 58 14.63 1.64 14.90
N SER A 59 14.82 0.84 13.85
CA SER A 59 15.92 1.01 12.88
C SER A 59 15.60 1.97 11.74
N ASN A 60 14.42 2.61 11.79
CA ASN A 60 13.90 3.49 10.75
C ASN A 60 13.77 2.80 9.37
N PHE A 61 13.26 1.57 9.36
CA PHE A 61 13.06 0.73 8.16
C PHE A 61 14.37 0.43 7.44
N SER A 62 15.41 0.06 8.20
CA SER A 62 16.70 -0.31 7.64
C SER A 62 16.56 -1.48 6.68
N ILE A 63 16.88 -1.23 5.41
CA ILE A 63 16.84 -2.23 4.34
C ILE A 63 17.62 -3.48 4.74
N ARG A 64 18.79 -3.32 5.37
CA ARG A 64 19.60 -4.45 5.84
C ARG A 64 18.86 -5.34 6.84
N ARG A 65 18.12 -4.75 7.81
CA ARG A 65 17.38 -5.54 8.81
C ARG A 65 16.19 -6.27 8.18
N ILE A 66 15.50 -5.60 7.25
CA ILE A 66 14.40 -6.17 6.47
C ILE A 66 14.89 -7.34 5.61
N MET A 67 16.05 -7.21 4.95
CA MET A 67 16.65 -8.30 4.17
C MET A 67 16.99 -9.53 5.03
N VAL A 68 17.49 -9.33 6.25
CA VAL A 68 17.79 -10.45 7.17
C VAL A 68 16.50 -11.18 7.57
N LEU A 69 15.42 -10.44 7.85
CA LEU A 69 14.11 -11.03 8.12
C LEU A 69 13.58 -11.85 6.93
N GLU A 70 13.66 -11.29 5.72
CA GLU A 70 13.23 -11.98 4.50
C GLU A 70 14.04 -13.25 4.25
N PHE A 71 15.37 -13.18 4.34
CA PHE A 71 16.26 -14.32 4.14
C PHE A 71 16.01 -15.45 5.15
N SER A 72 15.60 -15.08 6.38
CA SER A 72 15.24 -16.04 7.43
C SER A 72 13.86 -16.68 7.24
N GLN A 73 13.10 -16.30 6.19
CA GLN A 73 11.72 -16.75 5.91
C GLN A 73 10.72 -16.34 7.00
N TYR A 74 10.86 -15.12 7.52
CA TYR A 74 10.01 -14.58 8.58
C TYR A 74 8.52 -14.56 8.21
N LEU A 75 8.20 -14.24 6.94
CA LEU A 75 6.82 -14.21 6.46
C LEU A 75 6.17 -15.60 6.47
N GLU A 76 6.85 -16.57 5.84
CA GLU A 76 6.32 -17.90 5.57
C GLU A 76 6.27 -18.79 6.81
N ASN A 77 7.21 -18.60 7.73
CA ASN A 77 7.41 -19.51 8.86
C ASN A 77 6.96 -18.92 10.20
N TYR A 78 6.83 -17.59 10.34
CA TYR A 78 6.44 -16.97 11.61
C TYR A 78 5.23 -16.03 11.52
N LEU A 79 5.21 -15.12 10.54
CA LEU A 79 4.15 -14.12 10.46
C LEU A 79 2.83 -14.71 9.97
N TRP A 80 2.78 -15.21 8.73
CA TRP A 80 1.52 -15.61 8.12
C TRP A 80 0.87 -16.83 8.79
N PRO A 81 1.61 -17.91 9.13
CA PRO A 81 1.02 -19.06 9.82
C PRO A 81 0.35 -18.72 11.16
N ASN A 82 0.78 -17.62 11.79
CA ASN A 82 0.27 -17.19 13.09
C ASN A 82 -0.63 -15.95 13.00
N TYR A 83 -0.90 -15.42 11.80
CA TYR A 83 -1.84 -14.32 11.62
C TYR A 83 -3.27 -14.82 11.87
N LYS A 84 -4.03 -14.04 12.65
CA LYS A 84 -5.46 -14.26 12.92
C LYS A 84 -6.20 -12.93 12.91
N PRO A 85 -7.52 -12.93 12.62
CA PRO A 85 -8.34 -11.75 12.74
C PRO A 85 -8.19 -11.07 14.11
N GLY A 86 -7.91 -9.76 14.10
CA GLY A 86 -7.59 -9.00 15.31
C GLY A 86 -6.11 -8.97 15.69
N ALA A 87 -5.20 -9.40 14.80
CA ALA A 87 -3.76 -9.23 14.98
C ALA A 87 -3.36 -7.76 15.20
N SER A 88 -2.21 -7.53 15.83
CA SER A 88 -1.72 -6.17 16.11
C SER A 88 -1.25 -5.44 14.86
N TYR A 89 -1.06 -4.12 14.97
CA TYR A 89 -0.47 -3.33 13.89
C TYR A 89 0.98 -3.75 13.58
N SER A 90 1.76 -4.13 14.59
CA SER A 90 3.12 -4.64 14.41
C SER A 90 3.13 -5.92 13.56
N HIS A 91 2.18 -6.82 13.78
CA HIS A 91 2.04 -8.05 12.99
C HIS A 91 1.63 -7.74 11.55
N MET A 92 0.57 -6.94 11.37
CA MET A 92 0.09 -6.54 10.05
C MET A 92 1.17 -5.81 9.24
N LEU A 93 1.83 -4.82 9.84
CA LEU A 93 2.87 -4.04 9.18
C LEU A 93 4.12 -4.89 8.88
N SER A 94 4.48 -5.82 9.76
CA SER A 94 5.57 -6.76 9.46
C SER A 94 5.26 -7.61 8.22
N ILE A 95 4.02 -8.08 8.06
CA ILE A 95 3.59 -8.80 6.84
C ILE A 95 3.70 -7.89 5.62
N VAL A 96 3.16 -6.67 5.69
CA VAL A 96 3.23 -5.66 4.62
C VAL A 96 4.67 -5.41 4.18
N ILE A 97 5.58 -5.25 5.14
CA ILE A 97 6.99 -4.95 4.88
C ILE A 97 7.69 -6.14 4.22
N MET A 98 7.43 -7.37 4.68
CA MET A 98 7.99 -8.58 4.05
C MET A 98 7.44 -8.76 2.62
N VAL A 99 6.16 -8.46 2.38
CA VAL A 99 5.59 -8.50 1.02
C VAL A 99 6.27 -7.49 0.11
N ASN A 100 6.40 -6.23 0.55
CA ASN A 100 7.06 -5.17 -0.22
C ASN A 100 8.53 -5.54 -0.51
N GLU A 101 9.22 -6.13 0.46
CA GLU A 101 10.59 -6.62 0.30
C GLU A 101 10.69 -7.69 -0.78
N LYS A 102 9.81 -8.69 -0.75
CA LYS A 102 9.78 -9.75 -1.76
C LYS A 102 9.52 -9.22 -3.17
N PHE A 103 8.68 -8.19 -3.30
CA PHE A 103 8.52 -7.48 -4.58
C PHE A 103 9.79 -6.75 -5.01
N ARG A 104 10.51 -6.12 -4.08
CA ARG A 104 11.79 -5.45 -4.36
C ARG A 104 12.84 -6.43 -4.87
N GLU A 105 12.93 -7.61 -4.25
CA GLU A 105 13.84 -8.71 -4.63
C GLU A 105 13.32 -9.52 -5.83
N ARG A 106 12.11 -9.23 -6.33
CA ARG A 106 11.46 -9.89 -7.48
C ARG A 106 11.29 -11.40 -7.28
N VAL A 107 10.97 -11.83 -6.07
CA VAL A 107 10.69 -13.23 -5.73
C VAL A 107 9.19 -13.52 -5.63
N GLN A 108 8.82 -14.79 -5.48
CA GLN A 108 7.43 -15.21 -5.37
C GLN A 108 6.80 -14.71 -4.06
N VAL A 109 5.69 -13.98 -4.16
CA VAL A 109 5.04 -13.33 -3.01
C VAL A 109 3.81 -14.11 -2.53
N TRP A 110 2.84 -14.27 -3.41
CA TRP A 110 1.48 -14.68 -3.03
C TRP A 110 1.38 -16.15 -2.60
N GLN A 111 2.41 -16.95 -2.90
CA GLN A 111 2.48 -18.36 -2.48
C GLN A 111 2.51 -18.52 -0.96
N ALA A 112 3.07 -17.54 -0.23
CA ALA A 112 3.12 -17.54 1.23
C ALA A 112 1.72 -17.61 1.87
N PHE A 113 0.70 -17.07 1.18
CA PHE A 113 -0.64 -16.89 1.74
C PHE A 113 -1.55 -18.12 1.55
N ARG A 114 -1.18 -19.08 0.71
CA ARG A 114 -2.07 -20.17 0.24
C ARG A 114 -2.59 -21.12 1.33
N LYS A 115 -1.87 -21.27 2.44
CA LYS A 115 -2.24 -22.25 3.50
C LYS A 115 -3.37 -21.76 4.42
N LEU A 116 -3.55 -20.45 4.53
CA LEU A 116 -4.52 -19.80 5.42
C LEU A 116 -5.17 -18.62 4.68
N ASP A 117 -5.52 -18.84 3.41
CA ASP A 117 -6.00 -17.77 2.52
C ASP A 117 -7.34 -17.18 2.99
N GLU A 118 -8.08 -17.90 3.83
CA GLU A 118 -9.30 -17.43 4.48
C GLU A 118 -9.08 -16.24 5.43
N HIS A 119 -7.86 -16.02 5.93
CA HIS A 119 -7.51 -14.87 6.78
C HIS A 119 -7.19 -13.60 5.98
N PHE A 120 -6.89 -13.74 4.68
CA PHE A 120 -6.46 -12.61 3.85
C PHE A 120 -7.51 -11.49 3.70
N PRO A 121 -8.82 -11.77 3.58
CA PRO A 121 -9.82 -10.70 3.55
C PRO A 121 -9.80 -9.80 4.80
N ASP A 122 -9.58 -10.38 5.97
CA ASP A 122 -9.46 -9.64 7.24
C ASP A 122 -8.15 -8.83 7.27
N PHE A 123 -7.02 -9.45 6.94
CA PHE A 123 -5.73 -8.77 6.80
C PHE A 123 -5.80 -7.58 5.86
N PHE A 124 -6.37 -7.77 4.67
CA PHE A 124 -6.54 -6.71 3.69
C PHE A 124 -7.44 -5.60 4.24
N GLN A 125 -8.53 -5.95 4.94
CA GLN A 125 -9.40 -4.96 5.58
C GLN A 125 -8.67 -4.16 6.67
N GLN A 126 -7.78 -4.80 7.44
CA GLN A 126 -6.94 -4.13 8.42
C GLN A 126 -5.97 -3.15 7.75
N VAL A 127 -5.32 -3.55 6.64
CA VAL A 127 -4.46 -2.67 5.81
C VAL A 127 -5.22 -1.44 5.31
N LEU A 128 -6.43 -1.61 4.78
CA LEU A 128 -7.26 -0.49 4.31
C LEU A 128 -7.58 0.49 5.45
N ARG A 129 -7.86 -0.01 6.67
CA ARG A 129 -8.14 0.84 7.83
C ARG A 129 -6.90 1.58 8.29
N ALA A 130 -5.75 0.89 8.34
CA ALA A 130 -4.47 1.48 8.73
C ALA A 130 -4.02 2.62 7.80
N CYS A 131 -4.48 2.66 6.54
CA CYS A 131 -4.25 3.78 5.64
C CYS A 131 -4.86 5.11 6.13
N PHE A 132 -5.78 5.10 7.10
CA PHE A 132 -6.44 6.29 7.67
C PHE A 132 -6.19 6.45 9.17
N GLU A 133 -5.32 5.64 9.75
CA GLU A 133 -5.03 5.69 11.19
C GLU A 133 -4.24 6.97 11.55
N ASP A 134 -4.32 7.35 12.83
CA ASP A 134 -3.59 8.48 13.39
C ASP A 134 -2.06 8.28 13.24
N GLU A 135 -1.34 9.36 12.92
CA GLU A 135 0.11 9.32 12.69
C GLU A 135 0.92 8.95 13.95
N LEU A 136 0.35 9.09 15.15
CA LEU A 136 0.94 8.63 16.40
C LEU A 136 0.99 7.09 16.46
N LEU A 137 -0.02 6.42 15.89
CA LEU A 137 -0.10 4.96 15.83
C LEU A 137 0.63 4.44 14.59
N ILE A 138 0.23 4.91 13.41
CA ILE A 138 0.76 4.50 12.11
C ILE A 138 1.33 5.73 11.42
N ASN A 139 2.65 5.92 11.54
CA ASN A 139 3.32 7.10 11.00
C ASN A 139 3.29 7.13 9.47
N LEU A 140 3.63 8.27 8.88
CA LEU A 140 3.49 8.46 7.44
C LEU A 140 4.34 7.49 6.61
N ARG A 141 5.52 7.06 7.10
CA ARG A 141 6.37 6.06 6.44
C ARG A 141 5.75 4.67 6.42
N GLU A 142 5.09 4.28 7.51
CA GLU A 142 4.30 3.06 7.60
C GLU A 142 3.13 3.12 6.63
N GLN A 143 2.43 4.26 6.57
CA GLN A 143 1.35 4.47 5.61
C GLN A 143 1.83 4.43 4.15
N THR A 144 3.03 4.94 3.85
CA THR A 144 3.66 4.77 2.54
C THR A 144 3.90 3.29 2.22
N SER A 145 4.31 2.49 3.21
CA SER A 145 4.47 1.04 3.05
C SER A 145 3.14 0.33 2.76
N LEU A 146 2.04 0.79 3.37
CA LEU A 146 0.69 0.32 3.05
C LEU A 146 0.30 0.66 1.59
N LEU A 147 0.65 1.86 1.10
CA LEU A 147 0.40 2.25 -0.29
C LEU A 147 1.15 1.34 -1.28
N PHE A 148 2.42 1.01 -1.00
CA PHE A 148 3.18 0.05 -1.80
C PHE A 148 2.48 -1.31 -1.86
N PHE A 149 2.09 -1.84 -0.71
CA PHE A 149 1.38 -3.12 -0.64
C PHE A 149 0.06 -3.08 -1.44
N LEU A 150 -0.73 -2.02 -1.29
CA LEU A 150 -1.97 -1.86 -2.06
C LEU A 150 -1.68 -1.82 -3.56
N ASN A 151 -0.63 -1.12 -3.97
CA ASN A 151 -0.23 -1.06 -5.37
C ASN A 151 0.14 -2.45 -5.90
N HIS A 152 0.89 -3.24 -5.12
CA HIS A 152 1.18 -4.63 -5.44
C HIS A 152 -0.09 -5.48 -5.58
N CYS A 153 -1.08 -5.32 -4.70
CA CYS A 153 -2.35 -6.03 -4.83
C CYS A 153 -3.12 -5.64 -6.10
N PHE A 154 -3.15 -4.35 -6.48
CA PHE A 154 -3.79 -3.91 -7.72
C PHE A 154 -3.05 -4.40 -8.97
N ASN A 155 -1.72 -4.50 -8.90
CA ASN A 155 -0.89 -5.01 -9.98
C ASN A 155 -0.83 -6.54 -10.06
N SER A 156 -1.49 -7.26 -9.14
CA SER A 156 -1.56 -8.72 -9.11
C SER A 156 -3.00 -9.25 -9.20
N MET A 157 -3.84 -8.65 -10.05
CA MET A 157 -5.24 -9.07 -10.24
C MET A 157 -5.41 -10.45 -10.89
N GLU A 158 -4.36 -11.05 -11.44
CA GLU A 158 -4.32 -12.44 -11.88
C GLU A 158 -4.44 -13.42 -10.70
N GLU A 159 -3.91 -13.04 -9.54
CA GLU A 159 -4.01 -13.82 -8.31
C GLU A 159 -5.41 -13.66 -7.71
N ALA A 160 -6.11 -14.78 -7.50
CA ALA A 160 -7.49 -14.76 -6.99
C ALA A 160 -7.58 -14.05 -5.63
N LEU A 161 -6.60 -14.30 -4.77
CA LEU A 161 -6.44 -13.69 -3.45
C LEU A 161 -6.51 -12.15 -3.51
N CYS A 162 -5.72 -11.55 -4.40
CA CYS A 162 -5.67 -10.10 -4.58
C CYS A 162 -6.90 -9.59 -5.32
N ARG A 163 -7.26 -10.23 -6.44
CA ARG A 163 -8.40 -9.84 -7.29
C ARG A 163 -9.69 -9.71 -6.49
N ASP A 164 -9.97 -10.67 -5.62
CA ASP A 164 -11.22 -10.71 -4.88
C ASP A 164 -11.33 -9.56 -3.87
N GLN A 165 -10.19 -9.09 -3.36
CA GLN A 165 -10.12 -7.94 -2.46
C GLN A 165 -10.11 -6.59 -3.19
N VAL A 166 -9.36 -6.45 -4.28
CA VAL A 166 -9.20 -5.14 -4.95
C VAL A 166 -10.36 -4.81 -5.89
N LYS A 167 -11.00 -5.81 -6.50
CA LYS A 167 -12.10 -5.58 -7.47
C LYS A 167 -13.27 -4.80 -6.88
N ARG A 168 -13.53 -4.96 -5.58
CA ARG A 168 -14.62 -4.24 -4.89
C ARG A 168 -14.34 -2.74 -4.78
N LEU A 169 -13.06 -2.34 -4.68
CA LEU A 169 -12.63 -0.96 -4.53
C LEU A 169 -12.70 -0.14 -5.84
N VAL A 170 -12.65 -0.82 -6.99
CA VAL A 170 -12.66 -0.22 -8.34
C VAL A 170 -13.91 -0.59 -9.16
N SER A 171 -14.94 -1.10 -8.50
CA SER A 171 -16.20 -1.49 -9.15
C SER A 171 -17.11 -0.27 -9.41
N LEU A 172 -18.14 -0.44 -10.24
CA LEU A 172 -19.16 0.60 -10.49
C LEU A 172 -19.73 1.21 -9.20
N SER A 173 -19.78 0.43 -8.11
CA SER A 173 -20.31 0.89 -6.82
C SER A 173 -19.51 2.04 -6.18
N MET A 174 -18.26 2.25 -6.61
CA MET A 174 -17.42 3.36 -6.16
C MET A 174 -17.96 4.75 -6.55
N TRP A 175 -18.84 4.81 -7.57
CA TRP A 175 -19.53 6.03 -7.99
C TRP A 175 -20.51 6.59 -6.96
N ILE A 176 -20.64 5.94 -5.80
CA ILE A 176 -21.27 6.57 -4.62
C ILE A 176 -20.51 7.83 -4.21
N SER A 177 -19.19 7.88 -4.50
CA SER A 177 -18.30 9.00 -4.22
C SER A 177 -18.50 10.20 -5.15
N LEU A 178 -19.10 10.00 -6.32
CA LEU A 178 -19.33 11.08 -7.28
C LEU A 178 -20.42 12.02 -6.81
N GLN A 179 -20.31 13.29 -7.19
CA GLN A 179 -21.41 14.23 -7.09
C GLN A 179 -22.66 13.69 -7.82
N PRO A 180 -23.89 13.86 -7.26
CA PRO A 180 -25.10 13.33 -7.88
C PRO A 180 -25.32 13.75 -9.33
N ALA A 181 -25.00 15.01 -9.65
CA ALA A 181 -25.10 15.55 -11.01
C ALA A 181 -24.09 14.89 -11.97
N ARG A 182 -22.84 14.72 -11.55
CA ARG A 182 -21.80 14.02 -12.33
C ARG A 182 -22.20 12.57 -12.58
N ARG A 183 -22.65 11.85 -11.55
CA ARG A 183 -23.12 10.46 -11.68
C ARG A 183 -24.29 10.32 -12.66
N GLU A 184 -25.28 11.22 -12.59
CA GLU A 184 -26.41 11.18 -13.52
C GLU A 184 -26.00 11.52 -14.96
N TYR A 185 -25.03 12.44 -15.14
CA TYR A 185 -24.43 12.71 -16.44
C TYR A 185 -23.80 11.45 -17.06
N GLU A 186 -22.98 10.72 -16.29
CA GLU A 186 -22.38 9.47 -16.77
C GLU A 186 -23.42 8.39 -17.09
N PHE A 187 -24.49 8.30 -16.30
CA PHE A 187 -25.60 7.39 -16.57
C PHE A 187 -26.38 7.74 -17.85
N ARG A 188 -26.48 9.02 -18.20
CA ARG A 188 -27.09 9.43 -19.48
C ARG A 188 -26.19 9.04 -20.66
N LYS A 189 -24.87 9.21 -20.51
CA LYS A 189 -23.87 8.80 -21.52
C LYS A 189 -23.88 7.28 -21.72
N TYR A 190 -24.03 6.51 -20.64
CA TYR A 190 -24.06 5.04 -20.68
C TYR A 190 -25.24 4.44 -19.87
N PRO A 191 -26.46 4.40 -20.45
CA PRO A 191 -27.67 3.98 -19.73
C PRO A 191 -27.64 2.57 -19.12
N LYS A 192 -26.83 1.65 -19.69
CA LYS A 192 -26.63 0.30 -19.15
C LYS A 192 -26.07 0.33 -17.72
N TRP A 193 -25.19 1.28 -17.40
CA TRP A 193 -24.61 1.40 -16.06
C TRP A 193 -25.64 1.81 -15.02
N LYS A 194 -26.62 2.65 -15.38
CA LYS A 194 -27.74 2.99 -14.48
C LYS A 194 -28.54 1.74 -14.06
N LYS A 195 -28.72 0.79 -14.99
CA LYS A 195 -29.39 -0.50 -14.70
C LYS A 195 -28.57 -1.34 -13.71
N TYR A 196 -27.26 -1.47 -13.94
CA TYR A 196 -26.37 -2.22 -13.04
C TYR A 196 -26.24 -1.56 -11.66
N TRP A 197 -26.13 -0.23 -11.61
CA TRP A 197 -26.14 0.54 -10.37
C TRP A 197 -27.38 0.26 -9.52
N LYS A 198 -28.58 0.32 -10.12
CA LYS A 198 -29.83 -0.04 -9.44
C LYS A 198 -29.84 -1.49 -8.95
N ALA A 199 -29.26 -2.41 -9.73
CA ALA A 199 -29.17 -3.81 -9.33
C ALA A 199 -28.23 -4.03 -8.15
N ILE A 200 -27.10 -3.30 -8.08
CA ILE A 200 -26.20 -3.27 -6.92
C ILE A 200 -26.95 -2.78 -5.69
N GLN A 201 -27.60 -1.61 -5.79
CA GLN A 201 -28.35 -1.02 -4.67
C GLN A 201 -29.47 -1.92 -4.15
N ARG A 202 -30.11 -2.74 -5.00
CA ARG A 202 -31.13 -3.71 -4.58
C ARG A 202 -30.57 -4.91 -3.84
N LYS A 203 -29.30 -5.27 -4.09
CA LYS A 203 -28.62 -6.39 -3.40
C LYS A 203 -28.05 -5.96 -2.05
N ASP A 204 -27.78 -4.68 -1.89
CA ASP A 204 -27.23 -4.13 -0.65
C ASP A 204 -28.26 -4.20 0.47
N LYS A 205 -27.87 -4.87 1.55
CA LYS A 205 -28.71 -5.01 2.74
C LYS A 205 -28.46 -3.82 3.69
N PRO A 206 -29.50 -3.28 4.34
CA PRO A 206 -29.36 -2.16 5.29
C PRO A 206 -28.27 -2.38 6.35
N GLU A 207 -28.14 -3.60 6.87
CA GLU A 207 -27.20 -3.95 7.93
C GLU A 207 -25.73 -3.90 7.46
N GLN A 208 -25.49 -3.95 6.15
CA GLN A 208 -24.15 -3.94 5.54
C GLN A 208 -23.79 -2.57 4.93
N MET A 209 -24.73 -1.62 4.91
CA MET A 209 -24.57 -0.37 4.17
C MET A 209 -23.39 0.47 4.64
N GLU A 210 -23.11 0.49 5.94
CA GLU A 210 -21.98 1.24 6.48
C GLU A 210 -20.65 0.68 5.96
N MET A 211 -20.44 -0.63 6.12
CA MET A 211 -19.25 -1.33 5.62
C MET A 211 -19.10 -1.19 4.10
N LEU A 212 -20.17 -1.41 3.35
CA LEU A 212 -20.18 -1.27 1.90
C LEU A 212 -19.84 0.16 1.47
N THR A 213 -20.42 1.16 2.13
CA THR A 213 -20.13 2.58 1.83
C THR A 213 -18.68 2.92 2.15
N TRP A 214 -18.15 2.42 3.27
CA TRP A 214 -16.76 2.60 3.66
C TRP A 214 -15.81 2.04 2.58
N GLU A 215 -16.04 0.83 2.10
CA GLU A 215 -15.22 0.21 1.05
C GLU A 215 -15.34 0.94 -0.28
N ARG A 216 -16.56 1.29 -0.70
CA ARG A 216 -16.83 1.98 -1.98
C ARG A 216 -16.26 3.38 -2.05
N THR A 217 -16.06 4.01 -0.90
CA THR A 217 -15.48 5.35 -0.79
C THR A 217 -14.00 5.32 -0.41
N PHE A 218 -13.39 4.13 -0.26
CA PHE A 218 -12.00 3.98 0.15
C PHE A 218 -11.04 4.80 -0.71
N LEU A 219 -10.99 4.55 -2.02
CA LEU A 219 -10.06 5.25 -2.92
C LEU A 219 -10.34 6.76 -2.99
N HIS A 220 -11.61 7.17 -2.93
CA HIS A 220 -11.98 8.58 -2.90
C HIS A 220 -11.44 9.27 -1.64
N ARG A 221 -11.67 8.69 -0.46
CA ARG A 221 -11.13 9.22 0.80
C ARG A 221 -9.61 9.21 0.83
N LEU A 222 -8.98 8.20 0.23
CA LEU A 222 -7.53 8.13 0.13
C LEU A 222 -6.97 9.24 -0.77
N MET A 223 -7.63 9.57 -1.88
CA MET A 223 -7.31 10.74 -2.71
C MET A 223 -7.45 12.05 -1.93
N LEU A 224 -8.51 12.20 -1.12
CA LEU A 224 -8.69 13.40 -0.29
C LEU A 224 -7.58 13.52 0.78
N LYS A 225 -7.21 12.41 1.42
CA LYS A 225 -6.09 12.36 2.38
C LYS A 225 -4.76 12.74 1.72
N PHE A 226 -4.49 12.21 0.53
CA PHE A 226 -3.32 12.60 -0.24
C PHE A 226 -3.30 14.10 -0.53
N LEU A 227 -4.42 14.67 -0.99
CA LEU A 227 -4.52 16.10 -1.27
C LEU A 227 -4.32 16.93 0.00
N SER A 228 -4.84 16.52 1.15
CA SER A 228 -4.58 17.23 2.41
C SER A 228 -3.12 17.19 2.81
N ILE A 229 -2.41 16.07 2.60
CA ILE A 229 -0.96 15.98 2.87
C ILE A 229 -0.19 16.88 1.90
N LEU A 230 -0.53 16.83 0.61
CA LEU A 230 0.09 17.66 -0.43
C LEU A 230 -0.06 19.15 -0.14
N ASP A 231 -1.24 19.58 0.31
CA ASP A 231 -1.53 20.98 0.66
C ASP A 231 -0.73 21.45 1.89
N THR A 232 -0.25 20.54 2.75
CA THR A 232 0.63 20.91 3.86
C THR A 232 2.07 21.23 3.43
N ILE A 233 2.44 20.90 2.19
CA ILE A 233 3.76 21.22 1.65
C ILE A 233 3.72 22.65 1.10
N THR A 234 4.51 23.54 1.67
CA THR A 234 4.60 24.95 1.24
C THR A 234 5.78 25.16 0.29
N VAL A 235 5.74 26.27 -0.48
CA VAL A 235 6.81 26.61 -1.44
C VAL A 235 8.13 26.82 -0.70
N ASP A 236 8.07 27.53 0.42
CA ASP A 236 9.20 27.81 1.30
C ASP A 236 9.15 26.92 2.56
N GLY A 237 10.28 26.75 3.24
CA GLY A 237 10.37 26.02 4.51
C GLY A 237 10.77 24.54 4.37
N ILE A 238 10.67 23.82 5.49
CA ILE A 238 11.05 22.40 5.59
C ILE A 238 10.07 21.56 4.77
N CYS A 239 10.60 20.71 3.90
CA CYS A 239 9.83 19.72 3.17
C CYS A 239 10.19 18.33 3.73
N PRO A 240 9.38 17.73 4.62
CA PRO A 240 9.70 16.44 5.21
C PRO A 240 9.72 15.34 4.13
N ASN A 241 10.82 14.58 4.06
CA ASN A 241 10.99 13.50 3.07
C ASN A 241 9.84 12.48 3.10
N ASP A 242 9.31 12.14 4.28
CA ASP A 242 8.21 11.17 4.37
C ASP A 242 6.93 11.67 3.67
N LYS A 243 6.67 12.99 3.65
CA LYS A 243 5.55 13.57 2.90
C LYS A 243 5.78 13.51 1.39
N ILE A 244 7.00 13.82 0.96
CA ILE A 244 7.40 13.72 -0.45
C ILE A 244 7.23 12.28 -0.94
N HIS A 245 7.80 11.32 -0.21
CA HIS A 245 7.71 9.91 -0.56
C HIS A 245 6.29 9.39 -0.53
N TYR A 246 5.47 9.78 0.45
CA TYR A 246 4.05 9.47 0.45
C TYR A 246 3.36 10.00 -0.83
N CYS A 247 3.60 11.26 -1.19
CA CYS A 247 3.01 11.86 -2.39
C CYS A 247 3.48 11.18 -3.68
N GLU A 248 4.76 10.84 -3.79
CA GLU A 248 5.32 10.11 -4.93
C GLU A 248 4.67 8.73 -5.07
N ARG A 249 4.55 7.97 -3.98
CA ARG A 249 3.97 6.63 -3.99
C ARG A 249 2.48 6.61 -4.18
N PHE A 250 1.80 7.61 -3.67
CA PHE A 250 0.39 7.79 -3.97
C PHE A 250 0.18 8.05 -5.47
N LEU A 251 1.01 8.90 -6.07
CA LEU A 251 0.91 9.19 -7.49
C LEU A 251 1.23 7.96 -8.35
N GLU A 252 2.20 7.13 -7.95
CA GLU A 252 2.48 5.85 -8.60
C GLU A 252 1.27 4.90 -8.56
N LEU A 253 0.62 4.76 -7.39
CA LEU A 253 -0.63 3.99 -7.27
C LEU A 253 -1.71 4.49 -8.23
N LEU A 254 -1.88 5.81 -8.36
CA LEU A 254 -2.85 6.38 -9.31
C LEU A 254 -2.52 6.06 -10.76
N ILE A 255 -1.24 6.13 -11.12
CA ILE A 255 -0.77 5.84 -12.48
C ILE A 255 -1.05 4.37 -12.82
N ASP A 256 -0.74 3.45 -11.92
CA ASP A 256 -0.95 2.01 -12.13
C ASP A 256 -2.45 1.66 -12.22
N LEU A 257 -3.29 2.28 -11.36
CA LEU A 257 -4.74 2.16 -11.44
C LEU A 257 -5.30 2.64 -12.79
N GLU A 258 -4.75 3.72 -13.36
CA GLU A 258 -5.18 4.28 -14.64
C GLU A 258 -4.58 3.57 -15.87
N ALA A 259 -3.50 2.80 -15.68
CA ALA A 259 -2.83 2.05 -16.74
C ALA A 259 -3.58 0.76 -17.12
N LEU A 260 -4.33 0.16 -16.19
CA LEU A 260 -5.03 -1.11 -16.41
C LEU A 260 -6.54 -0.88 -16.60
N LEU A 261 -7.13 -1.43 -17.66
CA LEU A 261 -8.57 -1.26 -17.95
C LEU A 261 -9.50 -1.72 -16.81
N PRO A 262 -9.26 -2.86 -16.12
CA PRO A 262 -10.14 -3.33 -15.04
C PRO A 262 -10.25 -2.37 -13.85
N THR A 263 -9.18 -1.63 -13.56
CA THR A 263 -9.11 -0.64 -12.48
C THR A 263 -9.56 0.74 -12.96
N ARG A 264 -9.11 1.17 -14.15
CA ARG A 264 -9.40 2.49 -14.74
C ARG A 264 -10.89 2.73 -14.96
N ARG A 265 -11.62 1.73 -15.44
CA ARG A 265 -12.96 1.88 -16.04
C ARG A 265 -13.95 2.75 -15.24
N PHE A 266 -14.00 2.56 -13.93
CA PHE A 266 -14.87 3.34 -13.04
C PHE A 266 -14.08 4.34 -12.19
N PHE A 267 -12.80 4.04 -11.95
CA PHE A 267 -11.91 4.87 -11.16
C PHE A 267 -11.63 6.22 -11.82
N ASN A 268 -11.37 6.24 -13.13
CA ASN A 268 -11.04 7.45 -13.90
C ASN A 268 -12.06 8.59 -13.69
N THR A 269 -13.36 8.26 -13.70
CA THR A 269 -14.42 9.25 -13.46
C THR A 269 -14.34 9.87 -12.07
N VAL A 270 -14.02 9.07 -11.04
CA VAL A 270 -13.88 9.55 -9.66
C VAL A 270 -12.61 10.38 -9.50
N LEU A 271 -11.51 9.96 -10.14
CA LEU A 271 -10.26 10.71 -10.17
C LEU A 271 -10.44 12.10 -10.79
N ASP A 272 -11.19 12.19 -11.89
CA ASP A 272 -11.51 13.44 -12.57
C ASP A 272 -12.41 14.36 -11.72
N ASP A 273 -13.45 13.80 -11.07
CA ASP A 273 -14.35 14.54 -10.16
C ASP A 273 -13.61 15.14 -8.94
N CYS A 274 -12.46 14.58 -8.56
CA CYS A 274 -11.59 15.12 -7.51
C CYS A 274 -10.70 16.28 -7.97
N HIS A 275 -10.64 16.55 -9.28
CA HIS A 275 -9.72 17.50 -9.90
C HIS A 275 -8.26 17.27 -9.52
N LEU A 276 -7.90 16.02 -9.23
CA LEU A 276 -6.63 15.66 -8.59
C LEU A 276 -5.42 16.12 -9.42
N VAL A 277 -5.47 15.87 -10.73
CA VAL A 277 -4.39 16.24 -11.66
C VAL A 277 -4.13 17.74 -11.67
N VAL A 278 -5.18 18.55 -11.63
CA VAL A 278 -5.08 20.02 -11.59
C VAL A 278 -4.53 20.47 -10.24
N ARG A 279 -5.02 19.90 -9.14
CA ARG A 279 -4.52 20.22 -7.80
C ARG A 279 -3.04 19.87 -7.64
N CYS A 280 -2.59 18.73 -8.18
CA CYS A 280 -1.18 18.38 -8.22
C CYS A 280 -0.35 19.43 -8.98
N GLN A 281 -0.82 19.88 -10.15
CA GLN A 281 -0.14 20.91 -10.95
C GLN A 281 0.02 22.27 -10.25
N LEU A 282 -0.97 22.62 -9.43
CA LEU A 282 -0.96 23.87 -8.68
C LEU A 282 -0.23 23.76 -7.34
N SER A 283 0.12 22.54 -6.91
CA SER A 283 0.79 22.29 -5.64
C SER A 283 2.17 22.94 -5.55
N ALA A 284 2.59 23.25 -4.32
CA ALA A 284 3.92 23.77 -4.08
C ALA A 284 5.02 22.75 -4.40
N LEU A 285 4.75 21.45 -4.20
CA LEU A 285 5.73 20.39 -4.37
C LEU A 285 6.36 20.37 -5.77
N ILE A 286 5.59 20.67 -6.83
CA ILE A 286 6.12 20.72 -8.21
C ILE A 286 7.13 21.84 -8.42
N LYS A 287 7.00 22.94 -7.66
CA LYS A 287 7.89 24.10 -7.78
C LYS A 287 9.21 23.88 -7.03
N ARG A 288 9.31 22.80 -6.26
CA ARG A 288 10.43 22.50 -5.39
C ARG A 288 11.42 21.53 -6.06
N PRO A 289 12.73 21.68 -5.84
CA PRO A 289 13.72 20.73 -6.35
C PRO A 289 13.51 19.33 -5.74
N GLU A 290 13.07 19.24 -4.49
CA GLU A 290 12.81 17.94 -3.83
C GLU A 290 11.60 17.21 -4.46
N GLY A 291 10.68 17.93 -5.12
CA GLY A 291 9.53 17.37 -5.81
C GLY A 291 9.79 16.98 -7.27
N HIS A 292 11.06 16.81 -7.66
CA HIS A 292 11.41 16.51 -9.06
C HIS A 292 10.79 15.19 -9.54
N LEU A 293 10.91 14.11 -8.76
CA LEU A 293 10.35 12.81 -9.12
C LEU A 293 8.81 12.86 -9.14
N PHE A 294 8.18 13.51 -8.15
CA PHE A 294 6.73 13.76 -8.17
C PHE A 294 6.29 14.47 -9.46
N SER A 295 7.04 15.49 -9.90
CA SER A 295 6.77 16.23 -11.13
C SER A 295 6.92 15.36 -12.38
N GLN A 296 8.00 14.57 -12.46
CA GLN A 296 8.22 13.63 -13.57
C GLN A 296 7.10 12.59 -13.66
N SER A 297 6.73 11.97 -12.54
CA SER A 297 5.64 11.00 -12.46
C SER A 297 4.32 11.61 -12.91
N LEU A 298 4.02 12.86 -12.53
CA LEU A 298 2.79 13.53 -12.97
C LEU A 298 2.76 13.78 -14.48
N ILE A 299 3.90 14.17 -15.07
CA ILE A 299 4.02 14.40 -16.51
C ILE A 299 3.87 13.08 -17.29
N SER A 300 4.55 12.03 -16.84
CA SER A 300 4.46 10.70 -17.44
C SER A 300 3.02 10.15 -17.33
N GLY A 301 2.44 10.24 -16.14
CA GLY A 301 1.07 9.82 -15.86
C GLY A 301 0.03 10.59 -16.68
N ARG A 302 0.24 11.89 -16.97
CA ARG A 302 -0.66 12.70 -17.80
C ARG A 302 -0.89 12.12 -19.20
N VAL A 303 0.12 11.50 -19.81
CA VAL A 303 -0.05 10.85 -21.12
C VAL A 303 -1.11 9.75 -21.03
N ASN A 304 -1.16 9.03 -19.91
CA ASN A 304 -2.14 7.97 -19.69
C ASN A 304 -3.48 8.47 -19.12
N ILE A 305 -3.47 9.51 -18.29
CA ILE A 305 -4.64 10.03 -17.56
C ILE A 305 -5.48 10.99 -18.42
N LEU A 306 -4.85 11.85 -19.24
CA LEU A 306 -5.56 12.89 -20.01
C LEU A 306 -5.87 12.51 -21.47
N GLN A 307 -5.41 11.35 -21.96
CA GLN A 307 -5.66 10.94 -23.35
C GLN A 307 -6.96 10.14 -23.56
N ASN A 308 -7.80 9.91 -22.54
CA ASN A 308 -9.10 9.22 -22.71
C ASN A 308 -10.24 9.87 -21.91
#